data_AF-A0A160FR10-F1
#
_entry.id   AF-A0A160FR10-F1
#
_cell.length_a   1.000
_cell.length_b   1.000
_cell.length_c   1.000
_cell.angle_alpha   90.00
_cell.angle_beta   90.00
_cell.angle_gamma   90.00
#
_symmetry.space_group_name_H-M   'P 1'
#
loop_
_entity.id
_entity.type
_entity.pdbx_description
1 polymer ?
#
loop_
_entity_poly.entity_id
_entity_poly.type
_entity_poly.pdbx_seq_one_letter_code
_entity_poly.pdbx_strand_id
1 'polypeptide(L)'
;MRLNFSAAEVGMFVEEEFKLNNGEKLVNHRSRVAGFMQNEDIDEYDVIDASGETIASVKITVHTDVKAPFKTTRTVQRKDRVR
;
A
#
# COMPACT_ATOMS: atom_id res chain seq x y z
N MET A 1 -19.28 3.21 -15.63
CA MET A 1 -18.21 4.16 -15.27
C MET A 1 -17.21 3.39 -14.43
N ARG A 2 -16.07 2.96 -15.01
CA ARG A 2 -14.99 2.27 -14.29
C ARG A 2 -14.01 3.34 -13.85
N LEU A 3 -13.87 3.56 -12.54
CA LEU A 3 -12.84 4.43 -11.99
C LEU A 3 -11.54 3.64 -12.03
N ASN A 4 -10.71 3.92 -13.02
CA ASN A 4 -9.36 3.38 -13.11
C ASN A 4 -8.49 4.17 -12.13
N PHE A 5 -8.40 3.73 -10.88
CA PHE A 5 -7.42 4.27 -9.96
C PHE A 5 -6.04 3.79 -10.43
N SER A 6 -5.25 4.74 -10.94
CA SER A 6 -3.87 4.48 -11.33
C SER A 6 -3.06 4.15 -10.07
N ALA A 7 -2.06 3.27 -10.16
CA ALA A 7 -1.13 2.99 -9.06
C ALA A 7 -0.46 4.27 -8.51
N ALA A 8 -0.39 5.33 -9.34
CA ALA A 8 0.07 6.66 -8.93
C ALA A 8 -0.88 7.37 -7.93
N GLU A 9 -2.20 7.17 -8.04
CA GLU A 9 -3.16 7.75 -7.10
C GLU A 9 -3.16 6.98 -5.77
N VAL A 10 -3.01 5.66 -5.81
CA VAL A 10 -2.90 4.84 -4.59
C VAL A 10 -1.64 5.19 -3.79
N GLY A 11 -0.50 5.40 -4.45
CA GLY A 11 0.74 5.84 -3.80
C GLY A 11 0.62 7.19 -3.09
N MET A 12 -0.09 8.14 -3.71
CA MET A 12 -0.25 9.51 -3.19
C MET A 12 -1.00 9.52 -1.84
N PHE A 13 -2.01 8.66 -1.65
CA PHE A 13 -2.73 8.57 -0.37
C PHE A 13 -1.91 7.92 0.76
N VAL A 14 -0.95 7.04 0.43
CA VAL A 14 -0.17 6.32 1.46
C VAL A 14 0.84 7.24 2.12
N GLU A 15 1.50 8.10 1.33
CA GLU A 15 2.47 9.06 1.85
C GLU A 15 1.80 10.06 2.82
N GLU A 16 0.58 10.51 2.51
CA GLU A 16 -0.22 11.40 3.36
C GLU A 16 -0.70 10.71 4.65
N GLU A 17 -1.12 9.43 4.57
CA GLU A 17 -1.56 8.67 5.75
C GLU A 17 -0.41 8.35 6.71
N PHE A 18 0.79 8.12 6.19
CA PHE A 18 1.92 7.66 7.01
C PHE A 18 2.73 8.79 7.66
N LYS A 19 2.39 10.06 7.40
CA LYS A 19 3.08 11.26 7.96
C LYS A 19 4.59 11.07 8.00
N LEU A 20 5.17 10.82 6.83
CA LEU A 20 6.61 10.61 6.69
C LEU A 20 7.36 11.81 7.29
N ASN A 21 8.37 11.53 8.11
CA ASN A 21 9.26 12.54 8.65
C ASN A 21 10.13 13.14 7.53
N ASN A 22 10.68 14.31 7.80
CA ASN A 22 11.45 15.06 6.81
C ASN A 22 12.73 14.30 6.42
N GLY A 23 12.74 13.70 5.22
CA GLY A 23 13.84 12.87 4.71
C GLY A 23 13.50 11.38 4.59
N GLU A 24 12.39 10.93 5.19
CA GLU A 24 11.87 9.59 4.93
C GLU A 24 11.20 9.53 3.56
N LYS A 25 11.31 8.38 2.90
CA LYS A 25 10.72 8.11 1.59
C LYS A 25 9.97 6.79 1.63
N LEU A 26 8.80 6.79 1.00
CA LEU A 26 8.09 5.55 0.72
C LEU A 26 8.58 4.99 -0.61
N VAL A 27 9.02 3.73 -0.62
CA VAL A 27 9.43 3.05 -1.84
C VAL A 27 8.50 1.86 -2.05
N ASN A 28 7.74 1.87 -3.14
CA ASN A 28 7.00 0.68 -3.55
C ASN A 28 8.00 -0.38 -4.01
N HIS A 29 8.04 -1.50 -3.30
CA HIS A 29 8.94 -2.60 -3.62
C HIS A 29 8.21 -3.69 -4.40
N ARG A 30 6.90 -3.86 -4.17
CA ARG A 30 6.13 -4.92 -4.81
C ARG A 30 4.64 -4.59 -4.88
N SER A 31 4.06 -4.83 -6.04
CA SER A 31 2.61 -4.88 -6.23
C SER A 31 2.23 -6.21 -6.84
N ARG A 32 1.18 -6.84 -6.32
CA ARG A 32 0.64 -8.08 -6.88
C ARG A 32 -0.86 -8.20 -6.65
N VAL A 33 -1.53 -8.84 -7.58
CA VAL A 33 -2.90 -9.31 -7.40
C VAL A 33 -2.92 -10.74 -6.87
N ALA A 34 -3.85 -11.03 -5.99
CA ALA A 34 -4.06 -12.31 -5.33
C ALA A 34 -5.57 -12.58 -5.17
N GLY A 35 -5.91 -13.67 -4.48
CA GLY A 35 -7.30 -14.01 -4.18
C GLY A 35 -8.05 -14.71 -5.32
N PHE A 36 -9.31 -15.03 -5.04
CA PHE A 36 -10.18 -15.71 -5.98
C PHE A 36 -10.65 -14.74 -7.07
N MET A 37 -10.37 -15.07 -8.34
CA MET A 37 -10.60 -14.15 -9.47
C MET A 37 -9.84 -12.82 -9.36
N GLN A 38 -8.65 -12.81 -8.74
CA GLN A 38 -7.80 -11.62 -8.62
C GLN A 38 -8.49 -10.46 -7.87
N ASN A 39 -9.31 -10.82 -6.88
CA ASN A 39 -10.13 -9.88 -6.14
C ASN A 39 -9.37 -9.20 -4.99
N GLU A 40 -8.09 -9.50 -4.81
CA GLU A 40 -7.23 -8.88 -3.82
C GLU A 40 -6.06 -8.19 -4.51
N ASP A 41 -5.90 -6.90 -4.26
CA ASP A 41 -4.73 -6.15 -4.69
C ASP A 41 -3.82 -5.93 -3.47
N ILE A 42 -2.54 -6.25 -3.60
CA ILE A 42 -1.56 -6.20 -2.52
C ILE A 42 -0.39 -5.32 -2.96
N ASP A 43 -0.18 -4.23 -2.24
CA ASP A 43 0.97 -3.36 -2.39
C ASP A 43 1.85 -3.43 -1.14
N GLU A 44 3.15 -3.56 -1.36
CA GLU A 44 4.17 -3.59 -0.32
C GLU A 44 5.14 -2.43 -0.55
N TYR A 45 5.26 -1.61 0.47
CA TYR A 45 6.10 -0.42 0.51
C TYR A 45 7.12 -0.54 1.64
N ASP A 46 8.30 0.02 1.43
CA ASP A 46 9.31 0.19 2.45
C ASP A 46 9.46 1.68 2.76
N VAL A 47 9.50 2.00 4.05
CA VAL A 47 9.82 3.34 4.56
C VAL A 47 11.32 3.39 4.75
N ILE A 48 11.99 4.20 3.93
CA ILE A 48 13.43 4.39 3.92
C ILE A 48 13.74 5.73 4.57
N ASP A 49 14.61 5.75 5.57
CA ASP A 49 15.10 6.97 6.22
C ASP A 49 16.05 7.76 5.29
N ALA A 50 16.35 9.02 5.64
CA ALA A 50 17.34 9.85 4.95
C ALA A 50 18.71 9.17 4.79
N SER A 51 19.05 8.25 5.70
CA SER A 51 20.28 7.44 5.68
C SER A 51 20.28 6.30 4.65
N GLY A 52 19.15 6.05 3.99
CA GLY A 52 18.97 4.94 3.04
C GLY A 52 18.63 3.60 3.70
N GLU A 53 18.34 3.58 5.01
CA GLU A 53 17.95 2.38 5.73
C GLU A 53 16.43 2.20 5.79
N THR A 54 15.94 0.98 5.55
CA THR A 54 14.52 0.65 5.76
C THR A 54 14.21 0.61 7.25
N ILE A 55 13.37 1.55 7.71
CA ILE A 55 12.94 1.70 9.11
C ILE A 55 11.56 1.07 9.39
N ALA A 56 10.74 0.89 8.36
CA ALA A 56 9.47 0.20 8.46
C ALA A 56 9.06 -0.40 7.11
N SER A 57 8.20 -1.40 7.13
CA SER A 57 7.55 -1.93 5.93
C SER A 57 6.04 -1.81 6.08
N VAL A 58 5.36 -1.43 5.00
CA VAL A 58 3.93 -1.20 4.94
C VAL A 58 3.34 -2.12 3.89
N LYS A 59 2.37 -2.93 4.28
CA LYS A 59 1.60 -3.76 3.38
C LYS A 59 0.16 -3.27 3.34
N ILE A 60 -0.31 -2.95 2.16
CA ILE A 60 -1.68 -2.57 1.88
C ILE A 60 -2.32 -3.72 1.14
N THR A 61 -3.53 -4.06 1.54
CA THR A 61 -4.32 -5.09 0.88
C THR A 61 -5.72 -4.54 0.66
N VAL A 62 -6.12 -4.47 -0.59
CA VAL A 62 -7.44 -4.02 -1.03
C VAL A 62 -8.19 -5.27 -1.49
N HIS A 63 -9.21 -5.65 -0.72
CA HIS A 63 -10.08 -6.78 -1.05
C HIS A 63 -11.38 -6.26 -1.65
N THR A 64 -11.67 -6.62 -2.88
CA THR A 64 -12.94 -6.34 -3.56
C THR A 64 -13.82 -7.58 -3.54
N ASP A 65 -15.06 -7.45 -3.08
CA ASP A 65 -16.00 -8.57 -3.06
C ASP A 65 -16.41 -8.94 -4.50
N VAL A 66 -16.21 -10.20 -4.88
CA VAL A 66 -16.49 -10.68 -6.24
C VAL A 66 -17.99 -10.68 -6.59
N LYS A 67 -18.88 -10.79 -5.59
CA LYS A 67 -20.34 -10.77 -5.79
C LYS A 67 -20.92 -9.37 -5.67
N ALA A 68 -20.22 -8.48 -4.97
CA ALA A 68 -20.60 -7.10 -4.77
C ALA A 68 -19.40 -6.18 -5.03
N PRO A 69 -19.05 -5.87 -6.29
CA PRO A 69 -17.81 -5.17 -6.64
C PRO A 69 -17.71 -3.72 -6.12
N PHE A 70 -18.82 -3.17 -5.60
CA PHE A 70 -18.85 -1.89 -4.90
C PHE A 70 -18.46 -2.00 -3.41
N LYS A 71 -18.37 -3.22 -2.86
CA LYS A 71 -17.92 -3.49 -1.50
C LYS A 71 -16.44 -3.81 -1.55
N THR A 72 -15.63 -2.83 -1.15
CA THR A 72 -14.18 -2.97 -1.05
C THR A 72 -13.75 -2.74 0.39
N THR A 73 -12.79 -3.53 0.87
CA THR A 73 -12.17 -3.39 2.19
C THR A 73 -10.68 -3.15 2.00
N ARG A 74 -10.17 -2.06 2.58
CA ARG A 74 -8.75 -1.74 2.59
C ARG A 74 -8.18 -2.08 3.96
N THR A 75 -7.12 -2.87 3.98
CA THR A 75 -6.36 -3.22 5.18
C THR A 75 -4.95 -2.70 5.05
N VAL A 76 -4.48 -1.98 6.06
CA VAL A 76 -3.13 -1.44 6.12
C VAL A 76 -2.40 -2.10 7.29
N GLN A 77 -1.26 -2.71 7.01
CA GLN A 77 -0.40 -3.35 8.00
C GLN A 77 0.96 -2.67 7.98
N ARG A 78 1.30 -1.98 9.07
CA ARG A 78 2.63 -1.40 9.27
C ARG A 78 3.43 -2.33 10.17
N LYS A 79 4.66 -2.62 9.77
CA LYS A 79 5.64 -3.32 10.59
C LYS A 79 6.86 -2.41 10.77
N ASP A 80 6.94 -1.81 11.94
CA ASP A 80 8.12 -1.05 12.35
C ASP A 80 9.27 -2.01 12.61
N ARG A 81 10.45 -1.64 12.12
CA ARG A 81 11.67 -2.37 12.42
C ARG A 81 12.14 -1.92 13.79
N VAL A 82 11.80 -2.69 14.83
CA VAL A 82 12.35 -2.50 16.18
C VAL A 82 13.87 -2.63 16.08
N ARG A 83 14.56 -1.56 16.48
CA ARG A 83 16.02 -1.47 16.55
C ARG A 83 16.52 -1.98 17.89
#